data_AF-A0A199W5E4-F1
#
_entry.id   AF-A0A199W5E4-F1
#
_cell.length_a   1.000
_cell.length_b   1.000
_cell.length_c   1.000
_cell.angle_alpha   90.00
_cell.angle_beta   90.00
_cell.angle_gamma   90.00
#
_symmetry.space_group_name_H-M   'P 1'
#
loop_
_entity.id
_entity.type
_entity.pdbx_description
1 polymer ?
#
loop_
_entity_poly.entity_id
_entity_poly.type
_entity_poly.pdbx_seq_one_letter_code
_entity_poly.pdbx_strand_id
1 'polypeptide(L)'
;MMPPAEDTASSAAVGGDDDVVSLLPLGLVRAQLIAPAPNRRESALDWLPEFGGASWVAYGAASLLVISHFPSPLSHAESHLGPLFHQAIELPSPSPALVNAVSWCPAVPSEGEVAAALGSIICVYSPVPSPDGSGSFFWKQAVVIEETFRVEAVAWTGSGDGLIAAGSDVVLWVRKQKSWGLAWRSKARVPQSLVSATRFAEGPVATAARSAVRRAGADADEELCLSGEECGQVLVYLTDDKSGLTEVHLCHPQAVSMIQWRPSARAESEAGVSHVWRDVLLTCCVDGTVRLWSENDNGRPRKLGRAAHSPKAMRKSFHVVAAIEINNILKGILGADTFVKWAIEFDGVISKDEGGRCTLSSGRLERHPVGKCEWLISVGPGFSVTFWAVHCLDDVSPARFPRVTLWRKQNITYDKENKVNHNFRNSGDQPILMKVMTYRRVFSGPPVACSLLQLLPGSLFGWSMIYGPNVDSADGVSTKSVNERVLSCYKRGFLCKDGHASNIMQVSVHPYGSEIELAVSLDSSGGLLFWSLSTFSTSTSNSLTLLHPPWSFLGKVDLREFSPNIGYSCLSWAPSVLDEKRFLLLGSGNGIDCFIVRIPGKGANISCCKIFTILYDDGNFGKGPPD
;
A
#
# COMPACT_ATOMS: atom_id res chain seq x y z
N MET A 1 -70.16 25.17 24.25
CA MET A 1 -69.93 26.60 23.96
C MET A 1 -69.28 27.21 25.19
N MET A 2 -67.96 27.23 25.23
CA MET A 2 -67.23 28.04 26.21
C MET A 2 -65.85 28.43 25.67
N PRO A 3 -65.33 29.59 26.11
CA PRO A 3 -64.30 30.38 25.47
C PRO A 3 -62.91 30.13 26.11
N PRO A 4 -61.85 30.85 25.65
CA PRO A 4 -60.45 30.58 25.99
C PRO A 4 -59.83 31.58 27.00
N ALA A 5 -58.51 31.42 27.18
CA ALA A 5 -57.46 32.29 27.79
C ALA A 5 -57.08 31.94 29.25
N GLU A 6 -55.86 31.40 29.47
CA GLU A 6 -54.60 32.09 29.88
C GLU A 6 -54.42 31.97 31.43
N ASP A 7 -53.28 31.75 32.07
CA ASP A 7 -51.87 31.58 31.71
C ASP A 7 -51.10 31.08 32.97
N THR A 8 -49.84 30.65 32.78
CA THR A 8 -48.71 30.56 33.75
C THR A 8 -48.48 29.36 34.71
N ALA A 9 -47.48 28.56 34.29
CA ALA A 9 -46.19 28.24 34.95
C ALA A 9 -46.08 27.24 36.15
N SER A 10 -45.32 26.15 35.91
CA SER A 10 -44.31 25.65 36.86
C SER A 10 -43.14 25.00 36.13
N SER A 11 -41.92 25.28 36.58
CA SER A 11 -40.62 24.97 35.97
C SER A 11 -40.06 23.58 36.29
N ALA A 12 -38.93 23.28 35.62
CA ALA A 12 -37.92 22.23 35.87
C ALA A 12 -38.10 20.93 35.05
N ALA A 13 -37.10 20.35 34.38
CA ALA A 13 -35.67 20.59 34.36
C ALA A 13 -35.09 20.23 32.97
N VAL A 14 -34.08 21.00 32.56
CA VAL A 14 -33.14 20.70 31.48
C VAL A 14 -32.20 19.59 31.97
N GLY A 15 -31.97 18.56 31.16
CA GLY A 15 -30.94 17.56 31.44
C GLY A 15 -30.99 16.37 30.49
N GLY A 16 -29.95 16.25 29.65
CA GLY A 16 -29.72 15.09 28.79
C GLY A 16 -29.47 15.45 27.33
N ASP A 17 -28.55 16.39 27.07
CA ASP A 17 -27.84 16.40 25.79
C ASP A 17 -26.91 15.17 25.85
N ASP A 18 -27.45 13.99 25.54
CA ASP A 18 -26.67 12.78 25.37
C ASP A 18 -25.83 12.99 24.11
N ASP A 19 -24.62 13.48 24.36
CA ASP A 19 -23.58 13.78 23.41
C ASP A 19 -23.41 12.57 22.48
N VAL A 20 -23.90 12.69 21.24
CA VAL A 20 -23.82 11.68 20.17
C VAL A 20 -22.37 11.23 19.92
N VAL A 21 -21.42 12.04 20.38
CA VAL A 21 -19.98 11.77 20.41
C VAL A 21 -19.63 10.56 21.30
N SER A 22 -20.40 10.28 22.36
CA SER A 22 -20.18 9.16 23.28
C SER A 22 -20.52 7.78 22.70
N LEU A 23 -21.27 7.74 21.59
CA LEU A 23 -21.61 6.51 20.86
C LEU A 23 -20.62 6.18 19.74
N LEU A 24 -19.66 7.07 19.45
CA LEU A 24 -18.62 6.83 18.46
C LEU A 24 -17.47 6.05 19.11
N PRO A 25 -17.22 4.80 18.69
CA PRO A 25 -16.12 4.01 19.23
C PRO A 25 -14.84 4.50 18.57
N LEU A 26 -14.02 5.22 19.35
CA LEU A 26 -12.81 5.96 18.96
C LEU A 26 -13.13 7.26 18.23
N GLY A 27 -12.31 8.28 18.50
CA GLY A 27 -12.37 9.58 17.85
C GLY A 27 -12.08 9.42 16.36
N LEU A 28 -13.12 9.09 15.58
CA LEU A 28 -13.15 9.38 14.15
C LEU A 28 -12.83 10.86 14.04
N VAL A 29 -11.61 11.18 13.62
CA VAL A 29 -11.26 12.57 13.32
C VAL A 29 -12.21 12.96 12.20
N ARG A 30 -13.18 13.83 12.53
CA ARG A 30 -14.18 14.40 11.61
C ARG A 30 -13.54 14.52 10.22
N ALA A 31 -14.10 13.78 9.25
CA ALA A 31 -13.56 13.56 7.91
C ALA A 31 -12.46 14.57 7.54
N GLN A 32 -11.19 14.19 7.76
CA GLN A 32 -10.08 15.00 7.26
C GLN A 32 -10.23 15.05 5.74
N LEU A 33 -10.48 16.25 5.20
CA LEU A 33 -10.66 16.46 3.75
C LEU A 33 -9.45 15.96 2.95
N ILE A 34 -8.27 15.92 3.58
CA ILE A 34 -7.03 15.45 2.98
C ILE A 34 -6.43 14.35 3.85
N ALA A 35 -6.08 13.26 3.20
CA ALA A 35 -5.37 12.18 3.82
C ALA A 35 -3.90 12.56 4.11
N PRO A 36 -3.35 12.23 5.28
CA PRO A 36 -1.92 12.39 5.54
C PRO A 36 -1.10 11.49 4.58
N ALA A 37 0.17 11.85 4.34
CA ALA A 37 0.98 11.07 3.40
C ALA A 37 1.42 9.72 3.99
N PRO A 38 1.55 8.68 3.13
CA PRO A 38 1.96 7.36 3.56
C PRO A 38 3.38 7.32 4.12
N ASN A 39 3.58 6.54 5.18
CA ASN A 39 4.87 6.07 5.65
C ASN A 39 5.52 5.26 4.52
N ARG A 40 6.72 5.65 4.06
CA ARG A 40 7.41 4.99 2.92
C ARG A 40 8.08 3.67 3.32
N ARG A 41 7.28 2.69 3.75
CA ARG A 41 7.71 1.31 4.02
C ARG A 41 6.77 0.36 3.29
N GLU A 42 7.32 -0.65 2.61
CA GLU A 42 6.48 -1.64 1.90
C GLU A 42 5.53 -2.36 2.85
N SER A 43 5.97 -2.65 4.08
CA SER A 43 5.15 -3.26 5.12
C SER A 43 3.97 -2.38 5.54
N ALA A 44 4.06 -1.06 5.42
CA ALA A 44 3.06 -0.11 5.91
C ALA A 44 1.98 0.24 4.87
N LEU A 45 1.95 -0.47 3.73
CA LEU A 45 1.07 -0.18 2.61
C LEU A 45 0.42 -1.49 2.14
N ASP A 46 -0.89 -1.50 1.93
CA ASP A 46 -1.51 -2.63 1.25
C ASP A 46 -2.71 -2.26 0.37
N TRP A 47 -2.99 -3.11 -0.62
CA TRP A 47 -4.05 -2.95 -1.60
C TRP A 47 -5.03 -4.13 -1.55
N LEU A 48 -6.31 -3.81 -1.48
CA LEU A 48 -7.43 -4.74 -1.63
C LEU A 48 -8.13 -4.47 -2.97
N PRO A 49 -7.96 -5.35 -3.98
CA PRO A 49 -8.47 -5.11 -5.33
C PRO A 49 -10.00 -5.05 -5.43
N GLU A 50 -10.70 -5.84 -4.61
CA GLU A 50 -12.16 -5.92 -4.65
C GLU A 50 -12.73 -6.20 -3.27
N PHE A 51 -13.57 -5.28 -2.83
CA PHE A 51 -14.48 -5.44 -1.69
C PHE A 51 -15.65 -4.47 -1.86
N GLY A 52 -16.88 -4.97 -1.70
CA GLY A 52 -18.09 -4.14 -1.88
C GLY A 52 -18.22 -3.55 -3.29
N GLY A 53 -17.64 -4.18 -4.32
CA GLY A 53 -17.65 -3.69 -5.71
C GLY A 53 -16.63 -2.59 -6.01
N ALA A 54 -15.72 -2.29 -5.09
CA ALA A 54 -14.70 -1.25 -5.25
C ALA A 54 -13.30 -1.72 -4.85
N SER A 55 -12.29 -0.96 -5.27
CA SER A 55 -10.88 -1.16 -4.94
C SER A 55 -10.48 -0.24 -3.78
N TRP A 56 -9.65 -0.72 -2.87
CA TRP A 56 -9.31 -0.04 -1.61
C TRP A 56 -7.82 -0.08 -1.33
N VAL A 57 -7.25 1.05 -0.91
CA VAL A 57 -5.89 1.12 -0.39
C VAL A 57 -5.91 1.39 1.11
N ALA A 58 -5.03 0.73 1.85
CA ALA A 58 -4.74 1.07 3.24
C ALA A 58 -3.27 1.38 3.42
N TYR A 59 -2.95 2.35 4.25
CA TYR A 59 -1.58 2.69 4.59
C TYR A 59 -1.44 3.33 5.95
N GLY A 60 -0.26 3.16 6.55
CA GLY A 60 0.16 3.92 7.72
C GLY A 60 0.58 5.32 7.31
N ALA A 61 0.20 6.34 8.08
CA ALA A 61 0.59 7.73 7.88
C ALA A 61 0.87 8.37 9.25
N ALA A 62 2.15 8.55 9.56
CA ALA A 62 2.59 8.77 10.94
C ALA A 62 2.02 7.67 11.87
N SER A 63 1.24 8.04 12.88
CA SER A 63 0.54 7.15 13.82
C SER A 63 -0.87 6.73 13.37
N LEU A 64 -1.32 7.18 12.20
CA LEU A 64 -2.68 6.96 11.70
C LEU A 64 -2.72 5.78 10.72
N LEU A 65 -3.78 4.97 10.79
CA LEU A 65 -4.18 4.08 9.71
C LEU A 65 -5.14 4.83 8.79
N VAL A 66 -4.86 4.77 7.50
CA VAL A 66 -5.64 5.44 6.49
C VAL A 66 -6.22 4.42 5.52
N ILE A 67 -7.54 4.44 5.34
CA ILE A 67 -8.28 3.59 4.40
C ILE A 67 -8.96 4.50 3.38
N SER A 68 -8.76 4.21 2.09
CA SER A 68 -9.29 5.05 1.01
C SER A 68 -9.81 4.21 -0.14
N HIS A 69 -10.94 4.63 -0.70
CA HIS A 69 -11.36 4.18 -2.02
C HIS A 69 -10.27 4.51 -3.05
N PHE A 70 -10.01 3.57 -3.97
CA PHE A 70 -9.06 3.74 -5.05
C PHE A 70 -9.78 3.70 -6.40
N PRO A 71 -9.98 4.86 -7.07
CA PRO A 71 -10.67 4.96 -8.36
C PRO A 71 -10.10 4.07 -9.46
N SER A 72 -10.97 3.42 -10.23
CA SER A 72 -10.54 2.60 -11.37
C SER A 72 -10.02 3.47 -12.53
N PRO A 73 -8.82 3.18 -13.09
CA PRO A 73 -8.30 3.88 -14.27
C PRO A 73 -9.13 3.62 -15.53
N LEU A 74 -10.01 2.60 -15.50
CA LEU A 74 -10.96 2.35 -16.57
C LEU A 74 -12.21 3.24 -16.46
N SER A 75 -12.55 3.70 -15.25
CA SER A 75 -13.72 4.52 -14.96
C SER A 75 -13.34 6.00 -14.97
N HIS A 76 -13.67 6.69 -16.08
CA HIS A 76 -13.38 8.12 -16.23
C HIS A 76 -14.12 8.95 -15.17
N ALA A 77 -15.36 8.59 -14.84
CA ALA A 77 -16.15 9.25 -13.81
C ALA A 77 -15.49 9.17 -12.43
N GLU A 78 -15.07 7.97 -12.00
CA GLU A 78 -14.36 7.82 -10.70
C GLU A 78 -13.00 8.52 -10.70
N SER A 79 -12.27 8.46 -11.82
CA SER A 79 -10.95 9.10 -11.93
C SER A 79 -11.04 10.63 -11.83
N HIS A 80 -12.12 11.25 -12.33
CA HIS A 80 -12.35 12.69 -12.20
C HIS A 80 -12.83 13.11 -10.81
N LEU A 81 -13.68 12.29 -10.18
CA LEU A 81 -14.22 12.58 -8.85
C LEU A 81 -13.20 12.35 -7.73
N GLY A 82 -12.18 11.52 -7.97
CA GLY A 82 -11.21 11.14 -6.95
C GLY A 82 -11.78 10.11 -5.95
N PRO A 83 -11.12 9.91 -4.80
CA PRO A 83 -11.58 8.93 -3.81
C PRO A 83 -12.90 9.39 -3.18
N LEU A 84 -13.98 8.64 -3.42
CA LEU A 84 -15.30 8.93 -2.86
C LEU A 84 -15.39 8.68 -1.35
N PHE A 85 -14.51 7.82 -0.82
CA PHE A 85 -14.45 7.49 0.60
C PHE A 85 -13.03 7.59 1.12
N HIS A 86 -12.93 8.14 2.33
CA HIS A 86 -11.71 8.21 3.10
C HIS A 86 -11.97 8.11 4.59
N GLN A 87 -11.16 7.33 5.29
CA GLN A 87 -11.19 7.22 6.74
C GLN A 87 -9.75 7.22 7.28
N ALA A 88 -9.45 8.18 8.16
CA ALA A 88 -8.23 8.19 8.94
C ALA A 88 -8.58 7.76 10.38
N ILE A 89 -7.85 6.78 10.89
CA ILE A 89 -8.10 6.13 12.18
C ILE A 89 -6.85 6.26 13.03
N GLU A 90 -7.00 6.83 14.22
CA GLU A 90 -5.93 6.85 15.21
C GLU A 90 -5.83 5.51 15.92
N LEU A 91 -4.62 4.93 15.92
CA LEU A 91 -4.36 3.69 16.64
C LEU A 91 -4.09 3.99 18.12
N PRO A 92 -4.60 3.17 19.05
CA PRO A 92 -4.32 3.34 20.47
C PRO A 92 -2.83 3.13 20.72
N SER A 93 -2.13 4.15 21.22
CA SER A 93 -0.70 4.05 21.54
C SER A 93 -0.34 4.81 22.81
N PRO A 94 0.45 4.21 23.72
CA PRO A 94 0.99 4.89 24.90
C PRO A 94 2.20 5.80 24.57
N SER A 95 2.75 5.72 23.36
CA SER A 95 3.95 6.47 22.95
C SER A 95 3.88 6.94 21.49
N PRO A 96 4.53 8.05 21.11
CA PRO A 96 4.59 8.48 19.72
C PRO A 96 5.34 7.43 18.89
N ALA A 97 4.62 6.66 18.09
CA ALA A 97 5.16 5.63 17.22
C ALA A 97 4.48 5.67 15.86
N LEU A 98 5.18 5.20 14.83
CA LEU A 98 4.67 5.13 13.48
C LEU A 98 3.91 3.81 13.25
N VAL A 99 2.88 3.85 12.41
CA VAL A 99 2.28 2.64 11.85
C VAL A 99 3.30 2.00 10.91
N ASN A 100 3.86 0.89 11.37
CA ASN A 100 4.95 0.16 10.72
C ASN A 100 4.46 -0.88 9.71
N ALA A 101 3.27 -1.44 9.96
CA ALA A 101 2.73 -2.51 9.14
C ALA A 101 1.23 -2.33 8.89
N VAL A 102 0.78 -2.62 7.67
CA VAL A 102 -0.62 -2.64 7.26
C VAL A 102 -0.81 -3.81 6.29
N SER A 103 -1.84 -4.62 6.50
CA SER A 103 -2.13 -5.77 5.64
C SER A 103 -3.63 -6.06 5.58
N TRP A 104 -4.19 -6.08 4.37
CA TRP A 104 -5.54 -6.53 4.11
C TRP A 104 -5.62 -8.06 4.20
N CYS A 105 -6.71 -8.57 4.76
CA CYS A 105 -7.02 -9.98 4.71
C CYS A 105 -7.21 -10.42 3.24
N PRO A 106 -6.40 -11.37 2.73
CA PRO A 106 -6.43 -11.80 1.34
C PRO A 106 -7.49 -12.88 1.08
N ALA A 107 -8.29 -13.25 2.09
CA ALA A 107 -9.33 -14.25 1.97
C ALA A 107 -10.29 -13.92 0.81
N VAL A 108 -10.73 -14.96 0.10
CA VAL A 108 -11.66 -14.83 -1.02
C VAL A 108 -12.89 -15.73 -0.76
N PRO A 109 -14.11 -15.17 -0.70
CA PRO A 109 -14.45 -13.76 -0.84
C PRO A 109 -13.89 -12.89 0.30
N SER A 110 -13.54 -11.63 0.01
CA SER A 110 -13.01 -10.70 0.99
C SER A 110 -14.11 -10.19 1.91
N GLU A 111 -13.84 -10.18 3.22
CA GLU A 111 -14.67 -9.53 4.23
C GLU A 111 -14.23 -8.08 4.51
N GLY A 112 -13.23 -7.58 3.78
CA GLY A 112 -12.74 -6.21 3.92
C GLY A 112 -11.98 -5.97 5.22
N GLU A 113 -11.42 -6.99 5.87
CA GLU A 113 -10.66 -6.80 7.11
C GLU A 113 -9.24 -6.30 6.84
N VAL A 114 -8.74 -5.40 7.69
CA VAL A 114 -7.37 -4.88 7.61
C VAL A 114 -6.71 -4.92 8.99
N ALA A 115 -5.48 -5.43 9.03
CA ALA A 115 -4.62 -5.36 10.21
C ALA A 115 -3.65 -4.20 10.05
N ALA A 116 -3.44 -3.44 11.12
CA ALA A 116 -2.43 -2.39 11.20
C ALA A 116 -1.65 -2.51 12.50
N ALA A 117 -0.34 -2.30 12.45
CA ALA A 117 0.54 -2.40 13.61
C ALA A 117 1.29 -1.10 13.87
N LEU A 118 1.32 -0.70 15.14
CA LEU A 118 2.00 0.48 15.64
C LEU A 118 2.67 0.14 16.97
N GLY A 119 3.99 0.37 17.05
CA GLY A 119 4.77 -0.04 18.21
C GLY A 119 4.65 -1.54 18.44
N SER A 120 4.14 -1.95 19.61
CA SER A 120 3.90 -3.35 19.97
C SER A 120 2.43 -3.77 19.86
N ILE A 121 1.57 -2.93 19.29
CA ILE A 121 0.13 -3.17 19.20
C ILE A 121 -0.24 -3.47 17.75
N ILE A 122 -1.10 -4.48 17.56
CA ILE A 122 -1.73 -4.80 16.29
C ILE A 122 -3.24 -4.65 16.45
N CYS A 123 -3.84 -3.82 15.63
CA CYS A 123 -5.28 -3.61 15.58
C CYS A 123 -5.84 -4.21 14.29
N VAL A 124 -6.90 -5.00 14.40
CA VAL A 124 -7.68 -5.47 13.24
C VAL A 124 -8.96 -4.66 13.15
N TYR A 125 -9.23 -4.14 11.97
CA TYR A 125 -10.42 -3.36 11.65
C TYR A 125 -11.29 -4.10 10.65
N SER A 126 -12.60 -4.06 10.89
CA SER A 126 -13.60 -4.70 10.04
C SER A 126 -14.67 -3.67 9.64
N PRO A 127 -15.24 -3.79 8.43
CA PRO A 127 -16.30 -2.90 7.97
C PRO A 127 -17.59 -3.19 8.75
N VAL A 128 -18.23 -2.14 9.27
CA VAL A 128 -19.50 -2.20 10.00
C VAL A 128 -20.48 -1.23 9.32
N PRO A 129 -21.75 -1.62 9.09
CA PRO A 129 -22.75 -0.72 8.54
C PRO A 129 -22.97 0.48 9.46
N SER A 130 -23.25 1.65 8.87
CA SER A 130 -23.63 2.83 9.63
C SER A 130 -24.94 2.58 10.38
N PRO A 131 -25.07 3.03 11.65
CA PRO A 131 -26.31 2.93 12.42
C PRO A 131 -27.52 3.59 11.73
N ASP A 132 -27.24 4.57 10.87
CA ASP A 132 -28.24 5.47 10.28
C ASP A 132 -29.09 4.80 9.20
N GLY A 133 -28.86 3.51 8.90
CA GLY A 133 -29.59 2.76 7.88
C GLY A 133 -29.37 3.25 6.44
N SER A 134 -28.42 4.16 6.23
CA SER A 134 -28.12 4.82 4.94
C SER A 134 -27.43 3.92 3.91
N GLY A 135 -27.13 2.66 4.26
CA GLY A 135 -26.38 1.73 3.41
C GLY A 135 -24.88 2.03 3.32
N SER A 136 -24.38 3.00 4.08
CA SER A 136 -22.95 3.29 4.21
C SER A 136 -22.27 2.38 5.24
N PHE A 137 -20.94 2.29 5.20
CA PHE A 137 -20.14 1.54 6.18
C PHE A 137 -18.84 2.27 6.47
N PHE A 138 -18.23 1.93 7.61
CA PHE A 138 -16.91 2.42 8.01
C PHE A 138 -16.13 1.28 8.68
N TRP A 139 -14.82 1.41 8.76
CA TRP A 139 -13.98 0.45 9.46
C TRP A 139 -13.97 0.75 10.95
N LYS A 140 -14.33 -0.26 11.74
CA LYS A 140 -14.30 -0.21 13.20
C LYS A 140 -13.28 -1.20 13.73
N GLN A 141 -12.59 -0.83 14.80
CA GLN A 141 -11.66 -1.73 15.48
C GLN A 141 -12.44 -2.94 16.02
N ALA A 142 -12.06 -4.13 15.55
CA ALA A 142 -12.65 -5.41 15.95
C ALA A 142 -11.77 -6.13 16.98
N VAL A 143 -10.45 -6.06 16.84
CA VAL A 143 -9.48 -6.80 17.68
C VAL A 143 -8.27 -5.93 17.98
N VAL A 144 -7.71 -6.10 19.17
CA VAL A 144 -6.40 -5.58 19.58
C VAL A 144 -5.56 -6.75 20.08
N ILE A 145 -4.34 -6.87 19.56
CA ILE A 145 -3.32 -7.82 19.99
C ILE A 145 -2.13 -7.01 20.48
N GLU A 146 -1.68 -7.29 21.70
CA GLU A 146 -0.53 -6.65 22.30
C GLU A 146 0.64 -7.62 22.35
N GLU A 147 1.77 -7.20 21.79
CA GLU A 147 3.01 -7.94 21.76
C GLU A 147 4.03 -7.39 22.76
N THR A 148 5.04 -8.20 23.05
CA THR A 148 6.16 -7.80 23.93
C THR A 148 7.31 -7.14 23.16
N PHE A 149 7.15 -6.93 21.85
CA PHE A 149 8.18 -6.41 20.96
C PHE A 149 7.57 -5.45 19.94
N ARG A 150 8.41 -4.60 19.34
CA ARG A 150 7.99 -3.72 18.26
C ARG A 150 7.72 -4.53 16.98
N VAL A 151 6.51 -4.41 16.45
CA VAL A 151 6.08 -5.05 15.22
C VAL A 151 6.59 -4.22 14.03
N GLU A 152 7.39 -4.87 13.19
CA GLU A 152 7.94 -4.26 11.97
C GLU A 152 7.16 -4.68 10.72
N ALA A 153 6.59 -5.89 10.71
CA ALA A 153 5.78 -6.37 9.60
C ALA A 153 4.64 -7.29 10.06
N VAL A 154 3.54 -7.29 9.30
CA VAL A 154 2.37 -8.15 9.52
C VAL A 154 1.94 -8.75 8.19
N ALA A 155 1.54 -10.02 8.20
CA ALA A 155 0.88 -10.66 7.05
C ALA A 155 -0.22 -11.61 7.50
N TRP A 156 -1.26 -11.69 6.70
CA TRP A 156 -2.30 -12.72 6.83
C TRP A 156 -1.91 -14.00 6.10
N THR A 157 -2.46 -15.13 6.54
CA THR A 157 -2.55 -16.34 5.72
C THR A 157 -3.53 -16.13 4.56
N GLY A 158 -3.35 -16.86 3.47
CA GLY A 158 -4.20 -16.72 2.27
C GLY A 158 -5.70 -16.96 2.50
N SER A 159 -6.07 -17.76 3.50
CA SER A 159 -7.45 -18.05 3.91
C SER A 159 -8.01 -17.05 4.93
N GLY A 160 -7.16 -16.20 5.53
CA GLY A 160 -7.53 -15.29 6.61
C GLY A 160 -7.68 -15.95 7.99
N ASP A 161 -7.29 -17.22 8.14
CA ASP A 161 -7.34 -17.95 9.41
C ASP A 161 -6.15 -17.66 10.36
N GLY A 162 -5.12 -16.97 9.87
CA GLY A 162 -3.91 -16.70 10.62
C GLY A 162 -3.35 -15.30 10.34
N LEU A 163 -2.71 -14.73 11.35
CA LEU A 163 -2.06 -13.43 11.32
C LEU A 163 -0.66 -13.56 11.92
N ILE A 164 0.35 -13.18 11.15
CA ILE A 164 1.76 -13.27 11.52
C ILE A 164 2.23 -11.87 11.90
N ALA A 165 2.86 -11.75 13.07
CA ALA A 165 3.57 -10.56 13.52
C ALA A 165 5.08 -10.83 13.51
N ALA A 166 5.85 -9.93 12.91
CA ALA A 166 7.30 -10.05 12.81
C ALA A 166 8.01 -8.80 13.35
N GLY A 167 9.06 -9.01 14.14
CA GLY A 167 9.94 -8.00 14.72
C GLY A 167 11.14 -8.69 15.36
N SER A 168 11.52 -8.35 16.59
CA SER A 168 12.56 -9.13 17.31
C SER A 168 12.14 -10.58 17.57
N ASP A 169 10.83 -10.81 17.66
CA ASP A 169 10.22 -12.14 17.69
C ASP A 169 9.31 -12.32 16.46
N VAL A 170 8.99 -13.56 16.13
CA VAL A 170 8.00 -13.92 15.11
C VAL A 170 6.89 -14.72 15.78
N VAL A 171 5.66 -14.29 15.57
CA VAL A 171 4.47 -14.84 16.23
C VAL A 171 3.40 -15.15 15.19
N LEU A 172 2.79 -16.34 15.28
CA LEU A 172 1.57 -16.67 14.55
C LEU A 172 0.38 -16.68 15.51
N TRP A 173 -0.62 -15.86 15.18
CA TRP A 173 -1.94 -15.88 15.78
C TRP A 173 -2.90 -16.60 14.85
N VAL A 174 -3.77 -17.42 15.41
CA VAL A 174 -4.80 -18.17 14.68
C VAL A 174 -6.17 -17.71 15.11
N ARG A 175 -7.01 -17.44 14.12
CA ARG A 175 -8.40 -17.04 14.30
C ARG A 175 -9.20 -18.24 14.81
N LYS A 176 -9.83 -18.05 15.97
CA LYS A 176 -10.86 -18.93 16.54
C LYS A 176 -12.23 -18.28 16.32
N GLN A 177 -13.31 -19.01 16.57
CA GLN A 177 -14.68 -18.54 16.28
C GLN A 177 -15.03 -17.14 16.78
N LYS A 178 -14.48 -16.69 17.93
CA LYS A 178 -14.75 -15.36 18.51
C LYS A 178 -13.51 -14.67 19.07
N SER A 179 -12.31 -15.21 18.84
CA SER A 179 -11.09 -14.70 19.45
C SER A 179 -9.87 -15.08 18.63
N TRP A 180 -8.74 -14.47 18.96
CA TRP A 180 -7.44 -14.85 18.42
C TRP A 180 -6.66 -15.66 19.46
N GLY A 181 -6.00 -16.73 19.03
CA GLY A 181 -5.16 -17.55 19.88
C GLY A 181 -3.74 -17.63 19.38
N LEU A 182 -2.77 -17.52 20.28
CA LEU A 182 -1.36 -17.74 19.98
C LEU A 182 -1.15 -19.20 19.56
N ALA A 183 -0.63 -19.43 18.35
CA ALA A 183 -0.24 -20.78 17.91
C ALA A 183 1.21 -21.09 18.26
N TRP A 184 2.13 -20.18 17.95
CA TRP A 184 3.55 -20.31 18.28
C TRP A 184 4.26 -18.96 18.29
N ARG A 185 5.42 -18.93 18.95
CA ARG A 185 6.35 -17.80 18.97
C ARG A 185 7.77 -18.33 18.81
N SER A 186 8.58 -17.67 17.98
CA SER A 186 10.02 -17.89 17.86
C SER A 186 10.77 -16.59 18.08
N LYS A 187 11.93 -16.66 18.74
CA LYS A 187 12.80 -15.50 18.94
C LYS A 187 13.79 -15.42 17.79
N ALA A 188 13.75 -14.32 17.04
CA ALA A 188 14.70 -14.11 15.95
C ALA A 188 16.02 -13.56 16.50
N ARG A 189 17.14 -13.88 15.83
CA ARG A 189 18.46 -13.31 16.17
C ARG A 189 18.54 -11.82 15.89
N VAL A 190 17.88 -11.41 14.80
CA VAL A 190 17.80 -10.04 14.32
C VAL A 190 16.34 -9.69 14.05
N PRO A 191 15.93 -8.42 14.21
CA PRO A 191 14.56 -8.00 13.91
C PRO A 191 14.16 -8.35 12.47
N GLN A 192 13.05 -9.06 12.34
CA GLN A 192 12.45 -9.46 11.07
C GLN A 192 11.48 -8.38 10.60
N SER A 193 11.63 -7.91 9.36
CA SER A 193 10.83 -6.83 8.79
C SER A 193 10.22 -7.18 7.43
N LEU A 194 10.43 -8.40 6.96
CA LEU A 194 9.73 -9.00 5.83
C LEU A 194 9.03 -10.26 6.34
N VAL A 195 7.78 -10.46 5.92
CA VAL A 195 6.97 -11.61 6.31
C VAL A 195 6.07 -12.03 5.16
N SER A 196 5.93 -13.35 4.98
CA SER A 196 4.99 -13.93 4.04
C SER A 196 4.47 -15.25 4.59
N ALA A 197 3.20 -15.54 4.37
CA ALA A 197 2.57 -16.79 4.75
C ALA A 197 1.94 -17.50 3.54
N THR A 198 1.77 -18.81 3.69
CA THR A 198 1.04 -19.65 2.75
C THR A 198 -0.47 -19.57 3.00
N ARG A 199 -1.26 -20.47 2.40
CA ARG A 199 -2.72 -20.37 2.41
C ARG A 199 -3.34 -20.47 3.79
N PHE A 200 -2.86 -21.39 4.62
CA PHE A 200 -3.50 -21.73 5.90
C PHE A 200 -2.51 -21.52 7.04
N ALA A 201 -3.01 -21.34 8.25
CA ALA A 201 -2.21 -21.18 9.46
C ALA A 201 -1.29 -22.37 9.76
N GLU A 202 -1.65 -23.58 9.32
CA GLU A 202 -0.81 -24.77 9.44
C GLU A 202 0.31 -24.82 8.39
N GLY A 203 0.26 -23.95 7.39
CA GLY A 203 1.24 -23.89 6.32
C GLY A 203 2.54 -23.16 6.72
N PRO A 204 3.58 -23.25 5.87
CA PRO A 204 4.84 -22.55 6.09
C PRO A 204 4.69 -21.03 6.19
N VAL A 205 5.52 -20.43 7.06
CA VAL A 205 5.69 -18.96 7.20
C VAL A 205 7.14 -18.63 6.92
N ALA A 206 7.41 -17.58 6.15
CA ALA A 206 8.75 -17.09 5.86
C ALA A 206 8.96 -15.68 6.42
N THR A 207 10.12 -15.44 7.03
CA THR A 207 10.54 -14.10 7.47
C THR A 207 11.97 -13.80 7.06
N ALA A 208 12.29 -12.52 6.92
CA ALA A 208 13.66 -12.06 6.74
C ALA A 208 13.88 -10.69 7.40
N ALA A 209 15.13 -10.41 7.76
CA ALA A 209 15.55 -9.05 8.09
C ALA A 209 15.77 -8.27 6.80
N ARG A 210 15.30 -7.02 6.74
CA ARG A 210 15.60 -6.13 5.62
C ARG A 210 16.88 -5.36 5.91
N SER A 211 17.84 -5.40 4.99
CA SER A 211 18.97 -4.48 5.02
C SER A 211 18.51 -3.11 4.55
N ALA A 212 18.76 -2.06 5.33
CA ALA A 212 18.69 -0.69 4.82
C ALA A 212 19.74 -0.54 3.71
N VAL A 213 19.29 -0.39 2.45
CA VAL A 213 20.20 -0.11 1.34
C VAL A 213 20.67 1.34 1.51
N ARG A 214 21.86 1.54 2.07
CA ARG A 214 22.50 2.87 2.09
C ARG A 214 22.75 3.31 0.65
N ARG A 215 22.15 4.42 0.23
CA ARG A 215 22.78 5.31 -0.76
C ARG A 215 23.39 6.47 0.00
N ALA A 216 24.63 6.80 -0.36
CA ALA A 216 25.37 7.91 0.24
C ALA A 216 24.57 9.22 0.11
N GLY A 217 24.32 9.90 1.24
CA GLY A 217 23.82 11.28 1.26
C GLY A 217 22.54 11.58 2.05
N ALA A 218 21.94 10.64 2.78
CA ALA A 218 20.82 10.95 3.69
C ALA A 218 21.29 10.90 5.14
N ASP A 219 21.13 12.03 5.85
CA ASP A 219 21.43 12.18 7.26
C ASP A 219 20.65 11.20 8.13
N ALA A 220 21.30 10.84 9.24
CA ALA A 220 21.00 9.74 10.12
C ALA A 220 19.59 9.79 10.73
N ASP A 221 18.88 8.67 10.63
CA ASP A 221 18.11 8.12 11.73
C ASP A 221 18.53 6.65 11.92
N GLU A 222 18.76 6.26 13.17
CA GLU A 222 19.28 4.96 13.59
C GLU A 222 18.35 3.79 13.20
N GLU A 223 18.45 3.31 11.97
CA GLU A 223 18.07 1.94 11.63
C GLU A 223 19.35 1.10 11.69
N LEU A 224 19.44 0.22 12.68
CA LEU A 224 20.56 -0.69 12.94
C LEU A 224 21.03 -1.31 11.62
N CYS A 225 22.19 -0.87 11.13
CA CYS A 225 22.83 -1.43 9.95
C CYS A 225 23.33 -2.83 10.31
N LEU A 226 22.47 -3.84 10.12
CA LEU A 226 22.82 -5.23 10.31
C LEU A 226 23.94 -5.63 9.34
N SER A 227 24.84 -6.49 9.79
CA SER A 227 25.94 -7.00 8.97
C SER A 227 25.40 -7.69 7.71
N GLY A 228 26.15 -7.61 6.60
CA GLY A 228 25.70 -8.16 5.31
C GLY A 228 25.40 -9.66 5.32
N GLU A 229 25.98 -10.42 6.26
CA GLU A 229 25.75 -11.86 6.42
C GLU A 229 24.40 -12.18 7.09
N GLU A 230 23.98 -11.39 8.08
CA GLU A 230 22.72 -11.62 8.82
C GLU A 230 21.49 -11.24 7.99
N CYS A 231 21.61 -10.25 7.12
CA CYS A 231 20.55 -9.86 6.17
C CYS A 231 20.38 -10.84 5.00
N GLY A 232 21.34 -11.74 4.77
CA GLY A 232 21.28 -12.75 3.71
C GLY A 232 20.45 -13.99 4.08
N GLN A 233 19.85 -14.04 5.26
CA GLN A 233 19.13 -15.22 5.75
C GLN A 233 17.62 -15.02 5.71
N VAL A 234 16.91 -15.99 5.10
CA VAL A 234 15.45 -16.11 5.20
C VAL A 234 15.13 -17.29 6.11
N LEU A 235 14.29 -17.07 7.11
CA LEU A 235 13.84 -18.11 8.04
C LEU A 235 12.49 -18.65 7.56
N VAL A 236 12.36 -19.97 7.49
CA VAL A 236 11.10 -20.65 7.19
C VAL A 236 10.67 -21.46 8.41
N TYR A 237 9.50 -21.12 8.93
CA TYR A 237 8.86 -21.78 10.05
C TYR A 237 7.86 -22.81 9.54
N LEU A 238 7.99 -24.04 10.03
CA LEU A 238 7.14 -25.16 9.69
C LEU A 238 6.54 -25.71 10.98
N THR A 239 5.22 -25.79 11.03
CA THR A 239 4.52 -26.50 12.08
C THR A 239 4.34 -27.96 11.66
N ASP A 240 4.59 -28.88 12.57
CA ASP A 240 4.32 -30.31 12.40
C ASP A 240 3.71 -30.83 13.70
N ASP A 241 2.59 -31.54 13.59
CA ASP A 241 1.85 -32.12 14.73
C ASP A 241 2.75 -32.98 15.63
N LYS A 242 3.85 -33.54 15.09
CA LYS A 242 4.73 -34.46 15.81
C LYS A 242 5.99 -33.82 16.37
N SER A 243 6.57 -32.84 15.67
CA SER A 243 7.86 -32.23 16.06
C SER A 243 7.73 -30.79 16.54
N GLY A 244 6.52 -30.23 16.56
CA GLY A 244 6.29 -28.84 16.91
C GLY A 244 6.84 -27.89 15.84
N LEU A 245 7.26 -26.70 16.26
CA LEU A 245 7.82 -25.67 15.39
C LEU A 245 9.24 -26.03 14.95
N THR A 246 9.47 -26.10 13.65
CA THR A 246 10.80 -26.29 13.05
C THR A 246 11.20 -25.05 12.26
N GLU A 247 12.41 -24.57 12.49
CA GLU A 247 13.01 -23.44 11.77
C GLU A 247 14.03 -23.96 10.73
N VAL A 248 13.88 -23.49 9.48
CA VAL A 248 14.79 -23.79 8.36
C VAL A 248 15.39 -22.49 7.84
N HIS A 249 16.70 -22.46 7.66
CA HIS A 249 17.42 -21.27 7.20
C HIS A 249 17.75 -21.38 5.71
N LEU A 250 17.35 -20.38 4.93
CA LEU A 250 17.70 -20.25 3.52
C LEU A 250 18.75 -19.14 3.38
N CYS A 251 19.98 -19.54 3.08
CA CYS A 251 21.10 -18.61 2.97
C CYS A 251 21.21 -18.04 1.55
N HIS A 252 21.37 -16.72 1.47
CA HIS A 252 21.61 -15.97 0.24
C HIS A 252 23.00 -15.30 0.27
N PRO A 253 23.61 -15.01 -0.89
CA PRO A 253 24.93 -14.37 -0.93
C PRO A 253 24.93 -12.93 -0.40
N GLN A 254 23.80 -12.25 -0.46
CA GLN A 254 23.60 -10.86 0.00
C GLN A 254 22.21 -10.70 0.60
N ALA A 255 21.94 -9.50 1.11
CA ALA A 255 20.66 -9.13 1.70
C ALA A 255 19.46 -9.46 0.81
N VAL A 256 18.37 -9.90 1.43
CA VAL A 256 17.09 -10.13 0.74
C VAL A 256 16.23 -8.87 0.83
N SER A 257 15.73 -8.41 -0.31
CA SER A 257 14.91 -7.20 -0.42
C SER A 257 13.41 -7.49 -0.40
N MET A 258 12.99 -8.70 -0.77
CA MET A 258 11.58 -9.11 -0.76
C MET A 258 11.47 -10.63 -0.65
N ILE A 259 10.43 -11.10 0.07
CA ILE A 259 9.99 -12.49 0.10
C ILE A 259 8.48 -12.58 -0.17
N GLN A 260 8.03 -13.64 -0.86
CA GLN A 260 6.61 -13.86 -1.11
C GLN A 260 6.31 -15.34 -1.40
N TRP A 261 5.43 -15.98 -0.63
CA TRP A 261 4.90 -17.30 -1.00
C TRP A 261 4.01 -17.21 -2.23
N ARG A 262 4.01 -18.27 -3.04
CA ARG A 262 3.09 -18.45 -4.17
C ARG A 262 1.64 -18.24 -3.71
N PRO A 263 0.91 -17.27 -4.26
CA PRO A 263 -0.51 -17.07 -3.97
C PRO A 263 -1.33 -18.30 -4.39
N SER A 264 -2.33 -18.66 -3.60
CA SER A 264 -3.21 -19.79 -3.93
C SER A 264 -4.24 -19.39 -4.99
N ALA A 265 -4.38 -20.20 -6.04
CA ALA A 265 -5.47 -20.04 -6.99
C ALA A 265 -6.79 -20.57 -6.40
N ARG A 266 -7.89 -19.84 -6.61
CA ARG A 266 -9.22 -20.12 -6.03
C ARG A 266 -9.84 -21.46 -6.49
N ALA A 267 -9.32 -22.08 -7.54
CA ALA A 267 -9.98 -23.16 -8.26
C ALA A 267 -9.42 -24.57 -7.98
N GLU A 268 -9.49 -25.05 -6.72
CA GLU A 268 -9.23 -26.49 -6.44
C GLU A 268 -10.35 -27.19 -5.65
N SER A 269 -11.55 -26.61 -5.57
CA SER A 269 -12.63 -27.18 -4.73
C SER A 269 -13.69 -28.04 -5.41
N GLU A 270 -13.77 -28.16 -6.75
CA GLU A 270 -14.95 -28.80 -7.38
C GLU A 270 -14.69 -30.01 -8.27
N ALA A 271 -13.44 -30.34 -8.62
CA ALA A 271 -13.15 -31.56 -9.36
C ALA A 271 -12.30 -32.48 -8.49
N GLY A 272 -12.82 -33.67 -8.14
CA GLY A 272 -12.20 -34.68 -7.27
C GLY A 272 -10.88 -35.30 -7.77
N VAL A 273 -10.02 -34.51 -8.39
CA VAL A 273 -8.62 -34.84 -8.68
C VAL A 273 -7.77 -33.94 -7.78
N SER A 274 -7.24 -34.51 -6.70
CA SER A 274 -6.24 -33.85 -5.86
C SER A 274 -5.00 -33.60 -6.71
N HIS A 275 -4.87 -32.39 -7.24
CA HIS A 275 -3.60 -31.90 -7.75
C HIS A 275 -2.73 -31.55 -6.55
N VAL A 276 -1.45 -31.94 -6.59
CA VAL A 276 -0.50 -31.59 -5.54
C VAL A 276 -0.11 -30.14 -5.74
N TRP A 277 -0.64 -29.24 -4.92
CA TRP A 277 -0.20 -27.85 -4.89
C TRP A 277 1.09 -27.76 -4.07
N ARG A 278 2.18 -27.31 -4.70
CA ARG A 278 3.45 -27.07 -3.99
C ARG A 278 3.55 -25.63 -3.52
N ASP A 279 3.95 -25.49 -2.26
CA ASP A 279 4.39 -24.22 -1.72
C ASP A 279 5.75 -23.85 -2.33
N VAL A 280 5.79 -22.67 -2.94
CA VAL A 280 6.99 -22.12 -3.59
C VAL A 280 7.22 -20.72 -3.04
N LEU A 281 8.39 -20.48 -2.45
CA LEU A 281 8.79 -19.18 -1.93
C LEU A 281 9.60 -18.42 -2.98
N LEU A 282 9.15 -17.21 -3.31
CA LEU A 282 9.91 -16.23 -4.07
C LEU A 282 10.78 -15.41 -3.13
N THR A 283 12.04 -15.24 -3.49
CA THR A 283 12.99 -14.36 -2.78
C THR A 283 13.72 -13.48 -3.79
N CYS A 284 13.87 -12.20 -3.45
CA CYS A 284 14.64 -11.24 -4.24
C CYS A 284 15.89 -10.83 -3.46
N CYS A 285 17.07 -11.09 -4.02
CA CYS A 285 18.33 -10.76 -3.37
C CYS A 285 19.00 -9.55 -4.05
N VAL A 286 19.67 -8.72 -3.25
CA VAL A 286 20.40 -7.54 -3.75
C VAL A 286 21.54 -7.92 -4.72
N ASP A 287 21.95 -9.19 -4.73
CA ASP A 287 22.84 -9.75 -5.76
C ASP A 287 22.25 -9.70 -7.20
N GLY A 288 21.00 -9.29 -7.36
CA GLY A 288 20.31 -9.15 -8.63
C GLY A 288 19.59 -10.41 -9.10
N THR A 289 19.51 -11.42 -8.24
CA THR A 289 18.91 -12.72 -8.55
C THR A 289 17.60 -12.91 -7.80
N VAL A 290 16.60 -13.37 -8.53
CA VAL A 290 15.36 -13.91 -8.00
C VAL A 290 15.48 -15.42 -7.86
N ARG A 291 15.12 -15.98 -6.71
CA ARG A 291 15.15 -17.42 -6.46
C ARG A 291 13.77 -17.93 -6.07
N LEU A 292 13.37 -19.05 -6.68
CA LEU A 292 12.21 -19.83 -6.30
C LEU A 292 12.66 -21.03 -5.47
N TRP A 293 12.11 -21.17 -4.26
CA TRP A 293 12.44 -22.24 -3.33
C TRP A 293 11.26 -23.17 -3.14
N SER A 294 11.51 -24.49 -3.08
CA SER A 294 10.48 -25.48 -2.75
C SER A 294 11.02 -26.53 -1.78
N GLU A 295 10.12 -27.16 -1.03
CA GLU A 295 10.46 -28.23 -0.11
C GLU A 295 11.03 -29.43 -0.89
N ASN A 296 12.05 -30.07 -0.33
CA ASN A 296 12.64 -31.26 -0.90
C ASN A 296 11.76 -32.48 -0.60
N ASP A 297 10.89 -32.81 -1.56
CA ASP A 297 10.24 -34.12 -1.61
C ASP A 297 11.28 -35.16 -2.02
N ASN A 298 11.79 -35.96 -1.06
CA ASN A 298 12.74 -37.05 -1.31
C ASN A 298 12.13 -38.24 -2.12
N GLY A 299 11.41 -37.97 -3.20
CA GLY A 299 10.98 -38.94 -4.21
C GLY A 299 10.01 -40.03 -3.75
N ARG A 300 9.51 -39.98 -2.51
CA ARG A 300 8.51 -40.94 -2.03
C ARG A 300 7.12 -40.32 -2.12
N PRO A 301 6.23 -40.83 -2.99
CA PRO A 301 4.85 -40.42 -2.97
C PRO A 301 4.32 -40.68 -1.56
N ARG A 302 3.61 -39.70 -0.96
CA ARG A 302 2.83 -39.90 0.26
C ARG A 302 1.82 -41.02 -0.01
N LYS A 303 2.22 -42.28 0.23
CA LYS A 303 1.29 -43.41 0.26
C LYS A 303 0.43 -43.23 1.49
N LEU A 304 -0.80 -42.79 1.26
CA LEU A 304 -1.88 -42.94 2.21
C LEU A 304 -2.09 -44.45 2.42
N GLY A 305 -1.45 -45.01 3.46
CA GLY A 305 -1.64 -46.39 3.85
C GLY A 305 -0.36 -47.18 4.07
N ARG A 306 -0.19 -47.57 5.33
CA ARG A 306 0.70 -48.59 5.91
C ARG A 306 2.15 -48.20 6.20
N ALA A 307 2.37 -48.15 7.51
CA ALA A 307 3.63 -48.07 8.24
C ALA A 307 4.78 -48.86 7.58
N ALA A 308 5.92 -48.17 7.42
CA ALA A 308 7.22 -48.79 7.36
C ALA A 308 8.19 -47.93 8.18
N HIS A 309 8.73 -48.55 9.22
CA HIS A 309 9.61 -47.96 10.22
C HIS A 309 10.94 -47.47 9.62
N SER A 310 11.23 -46.18 9.77
CA SER A 310 12.61 -45.66 9.86
C SER A 310 12.60 -44.40 10.75
N PRO A 311 13.17 -44.42 11.97
CA PRO A 311 13.15 -43.30 12.90
C PRO A 311 14.38 -42.40 12.63
N LYS A 312 14.31 -41.61 11.56
CA LYS A 312 15.02 -40.33 11.51
C LYS A 312 14.00 -39.35 10.99
N ALA A 313 13.56 -38.42 11.85
CA ALA A 313 12.81 -37.25 11.42
C ALA A 313 13.64 -36.57 10.33
N MET A 314 13.28 -36.80 9.07
CA MET A 314 14.03 -36.27 7.95
C MET A 314 13.81 -34.77 8.00
N ARG A 315 14.86 -34.03 8.33
CA ARG A 315 14.81 -32.57 8.46
C ARG A 315 14.22 -32.01 7.17
N LYS A 316 13.04 -31.38 7.26
CA LYS A 316 12.46 -30.65 6.13
C LYS A 316 13.50 -29.66 5.62
N SER A 317 13.76 -29.69 4.33
CA SER A 317 14.81 -28.90 3.68
C SER A 317 14.24 -28.27 2.42
N PHE A 318 14.76 -27.10 2.05
CA PHE A 318 14.35 -26.38 0.86
C PHE A 318 15.51 -26.32 -0.12
N HIS A 319 15.20 -26.30 -1.41
CA HIS A 319 16.18 -26.10 -2.47
C HIS A 319 15.68 -25.08 -3.47
N VAL A 320 16.61 -24.43 -4.15
CA VAL A 320 16.30 -23.53 -5.26
C VAL A 320 15.86 -24.37 -6.45
N VAL A 321 14.60 -24.19 -6.88
CA VAL A 321 14.03 -24.87 -8.04
C VAL A 321 14.17 -24.05 -9.33
N ALA A 322 14.34 -22.73 -9.22
CA ALA A 322 14.69 -21.84 -10.32
C ALA A 322 15.41 -20.58 -9.81
N ALA A 323 16.32 -20.04 -10.62
CA ALA A 323 16.98 -18.76 -10.38
C ALA A 323 16.92 -17.90 -11.65
N ILE A 324 16.68 -16.60 -11.49
CA ILE A 324 16.54 -15.63 -12.58
C ILE A 324 17.44 -14.43 -12.29
N GLU A 325 18.41 -14.17 -13.18
CA GLU A 325 19.31 -13.01 -13.07
C GLU A 325 18.62 -11.72 -13.58
N ILE A 326 17.77 -11.15 -12.74
CA ILE A 326 16.90 -10.02 -13.09
C ILE A 326 17.70 -8.76 -13.45
N ASN A 327 18.76 -8.43 -12.71
CA ASN A 327 19.54 -7.21 -12.99
C ASN A 327 20.16 -7.24 -14.40
N ASN A 328 20.67 -8.40 -14.81
CA ASN A 328 21.27 -8.59 -16.15
C ASN A 328 20.22 -8.46 -17.25
N ILE A 329 19.00 -8.98 -17.04
CA ILE A 329 17.95 -9.00 -18.05
C ILE A 329 17.21 -7.65 -18.13
N LEU A 330 16.94 -7.00 -17.00
CA LEU A 330 16.16 -5.76 -16.93
C LEU A 330 17.01 -4.50 -16.89
N LYS A 331 18.34 -4.63 -16.71
CA LYS A 331 19.29 -3.51 -16.63
C LYS A 331 18.96 -2.53 -15.51
N GLY A 332 18.57 -3.05 -14.34
CA GLY A 332 18.28 -2.29 -13.13
C GLY A 332 18.82 -2.99 -11.89
N ILE A 333 18.50 -2.46 -10.71
CA ILE A 333 18.88 -2.95 -9.39
C ILE A 333 17.63 -3.47 -8.66
N LEU A 334 17.59 -4.80 -8.47
CA LEU A 334 16.53 -5.49 -7.72
C LEU A 334 16.40 -4.94 -6.30
N GLY A 335 15.17 -4.56 -5.94
CA GLY A 335 14.84 -3.94 -4.66
C GLY A 335 14.99 -2.41 -4.61
N ALA A 336 15.50 -1.77 -5.68
CA ALA A 336 15.66 -0.31 -5.72
C ALA A 336 14.87 0.35 -6.85
N ASP A 337 15.10 -0.06 -8.10
CA ASP A 337 14.36 0.43 -9.28
C ASP A 337 13.72 -0.72 -10.08
N THR A 338 13.96 -1.95 -9.63
CA THR A 338 13.46 -3.17 -10.21
C THR A 338 12.77 -4.01 -9.14
N PHE A 339 11.56 -4.45 -9.41
CA PHE A 339 10.74 -5.23 -8.49
C PHE A 339 10.18 -6.43 -9.24
N VAL A 340 10.04 -7.56 -8.54
CA VAL A 340 9.39 -8.77 -9.06
C VAL A 340 8.36 -9.18 -8.02
N LYS A 341 7.18 -9.66 -8.40
CA LYS A 341 6.20 -10.28 -7.50
C LYS A 341 5.49 -11.44 -8.18
N TRP A 342 4.95 -12.36 -7.39
CA TRP A 342 3.92 -13.28 -7.88
C TRP A 342 2.70 -12.48 -8.31
N ALA A 343 2.15 -12.84 -9.47
CA ALA A 343 0.84 -12.36 -9.87
C ALA A 343 -0.22 -13.08 -9.04
N ILE A 344 -1.12 -12.30 -8.43
CA ILE A 344 -2.30 -12.83 -7.78
C ILE A 344 -3.39 -12.92 -8.85
N GLU A 345 -3.94 -14.12 -9.05
CA GLU A 345 -5.02 -14.31 -9.99
C GLU A 345 -6.31 -13.72 -9.45
N PHE A 346 -6.94 -12.85 -10.24
CA PHE A 346 -8.22 -12.26 -9.94
C PHE A 346 -9.27 -12.94 -10.81
N ASP A 347 -10.31 -13.49 -10.20
CA ASP A 347 -11.37 -14.23 -10.89
C ASP A 347 -12.66 -13.39 -10.87
N GLY A 348 -12.69 -12.39 -11.74
CA GLY A 348 -13.80 -11.44 -11.81
C GLY A 348 -13.82 -10.74 -13.16
N VAL A 349 -14.87 -11.01 -13.95
CA VAL A 349 -15.30 -10.13 -15.04
C VAL A 349 -16.71 -9.70 -14.75
N ILE A 350 -16.94 -8.39 -14.77
CA ILE A 350 -18.25 -7.84 -15.07
C ILE A 350 -18.37 -7.89 -16.60
N SER A 351 -18.95 -8.96 -17.15
CA SER A 351 -19.68 -8.77 -18.40
C SER A 351 -20.97 -8.12 -17.97
N LYS A 352 -21.07 -6.81 -18.19
CA LYS A 352 -22.35 -6.11 -18.11
C LYS A 352 -23.18 -6.66 -19.26
N ASP A 353 -24.14 -7.51 -18.96
CA ASP A 353 -25.24 -7.73 -19.90
C ASP A 353 -25.98 -6.38 -20.06
N GLU A 354 -26.65 -6.15 -21.19
CA GLU A 354 -27.35 -4.88 -21.49
C GLU A 354 -28.39 -4.50 -20.41
N GLY A 355 -28.78 -5.45 -19.54
CA GLY A 355 -29.62 -5.26 -18.36
C GLY A 355 -28.90 -5.03 -17.01
N GLY A 356 -27.59 -4.78 -16.98
CA GLY A 356 -26.86 -4.42 -15.75
C GLY A 356 -26.61 -5.55 -14.76
N ARG A 357 -26.83 -6.81 -15.14
CA ARG A 357 -26.56 -7.99 -14.30
C ARG A 357 -25.12 -8.47 -14.50
N CYS A 358 -24.35 -8.49 -13.42
CA CYS A 358 -22.99 -9.05 -13.41
C CYS A 358 -23.09 -10.58 -13.37
N THR A 359 -22.57 -11.27 -14.37
CA THR A 359 -22.42 -12.72 -14.36
C THR A 359 -20.95 -13.07 -14.20
N LEU A 360 -20.62 -13.81 -13.14
CA LEU A 360 -19.32 -14.45 -12.99
C LEU A 360 -19.20 -15.46 -14.11
N SER A 361 -18.18 -15.32 -14.95
CA SER A 361 -17.85 -16.38 -15.90
C SER A 361 -17.30 -17.57 -15.11
N SER A 362 -18.16 -18.46 -14.65
CA SER A 362 -17.75 -19.82 -14.36
C SER A 362 -17.47 -20.48 -15.71
N GLY A 363 -16.29 -20.20 -16.27
CA GLY A 363 -15.84 -20.83 -17.50
C GLY A 363 -15.87 -22.34 -17.28
N ARG A 364 -16.84 -23.01 -17.89
CA ARG A 364 -16.93 -24.47 -17.91
C ARG A 364 -15.58 -24.99 -18.40
N LEU A 365 -15.01 -25.85 -17.57
CA LEU A 365 -13.66 -26.39 -17.63
C LEU A 365 -13.43 -27.19 -18.93
N GLU A 366 -13.08 -26.53 -20.03
CA GLU A 366 -12.44 -27.23 -21.15
C GLU A 366 -10.99 -27.51 -20.75
N ARG A 367 -10.67 -28.80 -20.56
CA ARG A 367 -9.31 -29.28 -20.36
C ARG A 367 -8.51 -28.98 -21.63
N HIS A 368 -7.89 -27.80 -21.68
CA HIS A 368 -6.91 -27.54 -22.72
C HIS A 368 -5.64 -28.37 -22.47
N PRO A 369 -4.98 -28.88 -23.53
CA PRO A 369 -3.75 -29.65 -23.43
C PRO A 369 -2.52 -28.81 -23.02
N VAL A 370 -2.71 -27.51 -22.71
CA VAL A 370 -1.64 -26.60 -22.32
C VAL A 370 -1.31 -26.82 -20.85
N GLY A 371 -0.04 -27.08 -20.54
CA GLY A 371 0.43 -27.30 -19.17
C GLY A 371 0.20 -26.07 -18.27
N LYS A 372 -0.17 -26.30 -17.01
CA LYS A 372 -0.36 -25.26 -15.99
C LYS A 372 0.86 -24.33 -15.93
N CYS A 373 0.62 -23.03 -15.91
CA CYS A 373 1.64 -22.01 -15.74
C CYS A 373 1.18 -20.97 -14.71
N GLU A 374 2.13 -20.47 -13.95
CA GLU A 374 1.94 -19.33 -13.05
C GLU A 374 2.75 -18.14 -13.55
N TRP A 375 2.48 -16.96 -13.01
CA TRP A 375 3.04 -15.72 -13.52
C TRP A 375 3.82 -14.97 -12.45
N LEU A 376 5.07 -14.65 -12.79
CA LEU A 376 5.81 -13.58 -12.10
C LEU A 376 5.74 -12.34 -12.98
N ILE A 377 5.55 -11.19 -12.34
CA ILE A 377 5.55 -9.90 -13.02
C ILE A 377 6.65 -9.05 -12.42
N SER A 378 7.47 -8.46 -13.29
CA SER A 378 8.53 -7.56 -12.88
C SER A 378 8.36 -6.17 -13.47
N VAL A 379 8.60 -5.15 -12.66
CA VAL A 379 8.66 -3.75 -13.08
C VAL A 379 10.11 -3.31 -12.98
N GLY A 380 10.70 -2.87 -14.08
CA GLY A 380 12.08 -2.39 -14.16
C GLY A 380 12.19 -0.91 -14.50
N PRO A 381 13.44 -0.41 -14.70
CA PRO A 381 13.71 0.99 -15.00
C PRO A 381 12.95 1.48 -16.24
N GLY A 382 12.56 2.76 -16.22
CA GLY A 382 11.75 3.34 -17.31
C GLY A 382 10.34 2.76 -17.41
N PHE A 383 9.81 2.20 -16.31
CA PHE A 383 8.47 1.60 -16.24
C PHE A 383 8.27 0.47 -17.25
N SER A 384 9.31 -0.33 -17.49
CA SER A 384 9.18 -1.54 -18.30
C SER A 384 8.56 -2.65 -17.46
N VAL A 385 7.45 -3.23 -17.92
CA VAL A 385 6.78 -4.36 -17.28
C VAL A 385 7.13 -5.63 -18.06
N THR A 386 7.61 -6.65 -17.37
CA THR A 386 7.97 -7.95 -17.95
C THR A 386 7.18 -9.06 -17.28
N PHE A 387 6.65 -9.95 -18.11
CA PHE A 387 5.83 -11.09 -17.75
C PHE A 387 6.66 -12.37 -17.90
N TRP A 388 6.74 -13.16 -16.84
CA TRP A 388 7.47 -14.41 -16.80
C TRP A 388 6.50 -15.55 -16.53
N ALA A 389 6.46 -16.52 -17.44
CA ALA A 389 5.67 -17.72 -17.24
C ALA A 389 6.53 -18.76 -16.50
N VAL A 390 5.97 -19.33 -15.44
CA VAL A 390 6.59 -20.37 -14.62
C VAL A 390 5.79 -21.65 -14.83
N HIS A 391 6.39 -22.61 -15.54
CA HIS A 391 5.75 -23.89 -15.85
C HIS A 391 6.22 -24.99 -14.91
N CYS A 392 5.41 -26.04 -14.78
CA CYS A 392 5.81 -27.31 -14.13
C CYS A 392 6.12 -27.21 -12.63
N LEU A 393 5.59 -26.21 -11.90
CA LEU A 393 5.80 -26.08 -10.44
C LEU A 393 5.31 -27.32 -9.68
N ASP A 394 4.15 -27.85 -10.09
CA ASP A 394 3.43 -28.93 -9.41
C ASP A 394 3.69 -30.32 -10.02
N ASP A 395 4.61 -30.43 -10.97
CA ASP A 395 4.87 -31.69 -11.67
C ASP A 395 5.68 -32.65 -10.80
N VAL A 396 5.00 -33.58 -10.13
CA VAL A 396 5.61 -34.53 -9.20
C VAL A 396 6.11 -35.81 -9.91
N SER A 397 5.61 -36.14 -11.12
CA SER A 397 6.03 -37.36 -11.84
C SER A 397 5.90 -37.26 -13.37
N PRO A 398 7.02 -37.30 -14.13
CA PRO A 398 8.39 -37.21 -13.62
C PRO A 398 8.61 -35.87 -12.92
N ALA A 399 9.42 -35.83 -11.87
CA ALA A 399 9.79 -34.57 -11.23
C ALA A 399 10.51 -33.70 -12.26
N ARG A 400 9.84 -32.63 -12.71
CA ARG A 400 10.42 -31.67 -13.65
C ARG A 400 10.85 -30.44 -12.87
N PHE A 401 12.05 -29.96 -13.14
CA PHE A 401 12.43 -28.63 -12.68
C PHE A 401 11.54 -27.59 -13.35
N PRO A 402 11.04 -26.60 -12.60
CA PRO A 402 10.19 -25.58 -13.17
C PRO A 402 10.94 -24.80 -14.24
N ARG A 403 10.23 -24.48 -15.32
CA ARG A 403 10.79 -23.71 -16.45
C ARG A 403 10.27 -22.30 -16.36
N VAL A 404 11.18 -21.34 -16.22
CA VAL A 404 10.86 -19.91 -16.27
C VAL A 404 11.14 -19.41 -17.68
N THR A 405 10.15 -18.82 -18.32
CA THR A 405 10.28 -18.22 -19.66
C THR A 405 9.86 -16.75 -19.62
N LEU A 406 10.67 -15.88 -20.21
CA LEU A 406 10.26 -14.50 -20.47
C LEU A 406 9.22 -14.55 -21.59
N TRP A 407 7.98 -14.25 -21.26
CA TRP A 407 6.87 -14.31 -22.22
C TRP A 407 6.71 -12.99 -22.96
N ARG A 408 6.74 -11.86 -22.24
CA ARG A 408 6.57 -10.54 -22.83
C ARG A 408 7.25 -9.46 -22.02
N LYS A 409 7.83 -8.48 -22.72
CA LYS A 409 8.28 -7.20 -22.16
C LYS A 409 7.52 -6.06 -22.82
N GLN A 410 7.00 -5.13 -22.03
CA GLN A 410 6.28 -3.96 -22.50
C GLN A 410 6.87 -2.72 -21.85
N ASN A 411 7.33 -1.79 -22.69
CA ASN A 411 7.75 -0.47 -22.23
C ASN A 411 6.53 0.45 -22.21
N ILE A 412 6.26 1.07 -21.07
CA ILE A 412 5.13 1.98 -20.92
C ILE A 412 5.62 3.39 -21.31
N THR A 413 5.13 3.93 -22.43
CA THR A 413 5.34 5.33 -22.81
C THR A 413 4.41 6.25 -22.03
N TYR A 414 4.97 7.35 -21.54
CA TYR A 414 4.23 8.39 -20.82
C TYR A 414 3.45 9.28 -21.79
N ASP A 415 2.15 9.46 -21.54
CA ASP A 415 1.41 10.55 -22.15
C ASP A 415 1.90 11.89 -21.58
N LYS A 416 2.17 12.83 -22.48
CA LYS A 416 2.69 14.18 -22.19
C LYS A 416 1.69 15.07 -21.44
N GLU A 417 0.46 14.61 -21.25
CA GLU A 417 -0.66 15.45 -20.76
C GLU A 417 -0.65 15.66 -19.25
N ASN A 418 -0.03 14.78 -18.47
CA ASN A 418 0.14 14.99 -17.02
C ASN A 418 1.62 15.27 -16.72
N LYS A 419 2.01 16.55 -16.83
CA LYS A 419 3.34 17.09 -16.46
C LYS A 419 3.59 17.03 -14.95
N VAL A 420 3.53 15.85 -14.34
CA VAL A 420 4.27 15.63 -13.10
C VAL A 420 5.72 15.43 -13.54
N ASN A 421 6.60 16.39 -13.24
CA ASN A 421 8.00 16.37 -13.64
C ASN A 421 8.67 15.10 -13.06
N HIS A 422 8.71 14.03 -13.84
CA HIS A 422 9.19 12.70 -13.45
C HIS A 422 10.72 12.58 -13.44
N ASN A 423 11.44 13.66 -13.11
CA ASN A 423 12.88 13.61 -12.90
C ASN A 423 13.19 12.99 -11.53
N PHE A 424 12.79 11.74 -11.33
CA PHE A 424 13.02 10.92 -10.13
C PHE A 424 14.48 10.51 -9.94
N ARG A 425 15.41 11.13 -10.67
CA ARG A 425 16.84 10.80 -10.64
C ARG A 425 17.53 11.35 -9.39
N ASN A 426 16.96 12.34 -8.72
CA ASN A 426 17.58 13.05 -7.61
C ASN A 426 16.83 12.96 -6.27
N SER A 427 15.64 12.33 -6.22
CA SER A 427 14.93 12.16 -4.95
C SER A 427 15.43 10.89 -4.23
N GLY A 428 15.72 11.00 -2.92
CA GLY A 428 15.97 9.84 -2.05
C GLY A 428 14.80 8.85 -1.97
N ASP A 429 13.63 9.24 -2.47
CA ASP A 429 12.41 8.43 -2.54
C ASP A 429 12.43 7.46 -3.73
N GLN A 430 12.51 6.16 -3.44
CA GLN A 430 12.35 5.09 -4.44
C GLN A 430 10.87 4.68 -4.59
N PRO A 431 10.44 4.24 -5.78
CA PRO A 431 9.12 3.66 -5.95
C PRO A 431 8.99 2.34 -5.17
N ILE A 432 7.78 2.01 -4.72
CA ILE A 432 7.47 0.75 -4.04
C ILE A 432 6.38 0.05 -4.85
N LEU A 433 6.63 -1.18 -5.31
CA LEU A 433 5.61 -2.03 -5.92
C LEU A 433 4.82 -2.73 -4.82
N MET A 434 3.52 -2.46 -4.71
CA MET A 434 2.70 -3.03 -3.63
C MET A 434 2.23 -4.44 -3.99
N LYS A 435 1.39 -4.57 -5.02
CA LYS A 435 0.78 -5.83 -5.45
C LYS A 435 0.61 -5.86 -6.97
N VAL A 436 0.55 -7.08 -7.50
CA VAL A 436 0.31 -7.35 -8.91
C VAL A 436 -0.85 -8.33 -9.04
N MET A 437 -1.87 -7.92 -9.79
CA MET A 437 -3.03 -8.74 -10.10
C MET A 437 -3.02 -9.09 -11.58
N THR A 438 -3.39 -10.32 -11.92
CA THR A 438 -3.59 -10.74 -13.31
C THR A 438 -4.95 -11.37 -13.48
N TYR A 439 -5.55 -11.12 -14.64
CA TYR A 439 -6.79 -11.75 -15.07
C TYR A 439 -6.50 -12.67 -16.24
N ARG A 440 -7.04 -13.90 -16.20
CA ARG A 440 -6.91 -14.92 -17.24
C ARG A 440 -8.30 -15.39 -17.66
N ARG A 441 -8.49 -15.66 -18.96
CA ARG A 441 -9.72 -16.33 -19.45
C ARG A 441 -9.69 -17.84 -19.24
N VAL A 442 -8.49 -18.40 -19.13
CA VAL A 442 -8.25 -19.85 -19.02
C VAL A 442 -7.17 -20.06 -17.96
N PHE A 443 -7.39 -20.99 -17.03
CA PHE A 443 -6.53 -21.26 -15.87
C PHE A 443 -5.05 -21.48 -16.21
N SER A 444 -4.75 -22.07 -17.37
CA SER A 444 -3.37 -22.34 -17.85
C SER A 444 -2.96 -21.47 -19.04
N GLY A 445 -3.71 -20.40 -19.32
CA GLY A 445 -3.46 -19.47 -20.41
C GLY A 445 -2.64 -18.25 -19.99
N PRO A 446 -2.23 -17.41 -20.96
CA PRO A 446 -1.63 -16.12 -20.67
C PRO A 446 -2.62 -15.13 -20.06
N PRO A 447 -2.14 -14.17 -19.24
CA PRO A 447 -2.96 -13.09 -18.72
C PRO A 447 -3.48 -12.22 -19.86
N VAL A 448 -4.76 -11.88 -19.78
CA VAL A 448 -5.43 -10.96 -20.70
C VAL A 448 -5.49 -9.54 -20.15
N ALA A 449 -5.36 -9.38 -18.83
CA ALA A 449 -5.15 -8.11 -18.16
C ALA A 449 -4.21 -8.25 -16.97
N CYS A 450 -3.54 -7.16 -16.62
CA CYS A 450 -2.65 -7.05 -15.48
C CYS A 450 -2.81 -5.67 -14.84
N SER A 451 -3.08 -5.66 -13.53
CA SER A 451 -3.19 -4.44 -12.72
C SER A 451 -2.03 -4.37 -11.73
N LEU A 452 -1.40 -3.21 -11.68
CA LEU A 452 -0.23 -2.92 -10.87
C LEU A 452 -0.52 -1.70 -10.00
N LEU A 453 -0.26 -1.80 -8.70
CA LEU A 453 -0.30 -0.65 -7.80
C LEU A 453 1.09 -0.34 -7.25
N GLN A 454 1.51 0.91 -7.39
CA GLN A 454 2.81 1.38 -6.94
C GLN A 454 2.68 2.68 -6.13
N LEU A 455 3.48 2.81 -5.07
CA LEU A 455 3.74 4.10 -4.45
C LEU A 455 4.95 4.74 -5.13
N LEU A 456 4.73 5.82 -5.87
CA LEU A 456 5.76 6.58 -6.56
C LEU A 456 6.42 7.58 -5.61
N PRO A 457 7.56 8.20 -5.99
CA PRO A 457 8.15 9.28 -5.21
C PRO A 457 7.16 10.44 -5.01
N GLY A 458 7.23 11.12 -3.85
CA GLY A 458 6.30 12.21 -3.53
C GLY A 458 4.89 11.76 -3.12
N SER A 459 4.75 10.58 -2.51
CA SER A 459 3.49 10.09 -1.92
C SER A 459 2.33 9.84 -2.89
N LEU A 460 2.65 9.67 -4.17
CA LEU A 460 1.68 9.45 -5.24
C LEU A 460 1.42 7.96 -5.44
N PHE A 461 0.19 7.50 -5.27
CA PHE A 461 -0.16 6.14 -5.69
C PHE A 461 -0.48 6.12 -7.18
N GLY A 462 0.20 5.25 -7.93
CA GLY A 462 -0.06 5.00 -9.34
C GLY A 462 -0.68 3.62 -9.53
N TRP A 463 -1.91 3.58 -10.05
CA TRP A 463 -2.52 2.35 -10.55
C TRP A 463 -2.35 2.29 -12.06
N SER A 464 -1.65 1.27 -12.53
CA SER A 464 -1.52 0.96 -13.95
C SER A 464 -2.31 -0.29 -14.31
N MET A 465 -2.99 -0.27 -15.44
CA MET A 465 -3.69 -1.43 -16.00
C MET A 465 -3.24 -1.68 -17.44
N ILE A 466 -2.72 -2.87 -17.70
CA ILE A 466 -2.36 -3.38 -19.01
C ILE A 466 -3.43 -4.39 -19.42
N TYR A 467 -4.04 -4.25 -20.60
CA TYR A 467 -5.14 -5.11 -21.02
C TYR A 467 -5.19 -5.26 -22.55
N GLY A 468 -5.84 -6.32 -23.04
CA GLY A 468 -6.16 -6.47 -24.47
C GLY A 468 -7.38 -5.64 -24.87
N PRO A 469 -7.52 -5.22 -26.14
CA PRO A 469 -8.69 -4.50 -26.61
C PRO A 469 -9.95 -5.36 -26.47
N ASN A 470 -11.09 -4.75 -26.10
CA ASN A 470 -12.39 -5.43 -26.12
C ASN A 470 -12.71 -5.83 -27.56
N VAL A 471 -12.97 -7.12 -27.78
CA VAL A 471 -13.36 -7.66 -29.08
C VAL A 471 -14.89 -7.69 -29.14
N ASP A 472 -15.51 -6.53 -28.99
CA ASP A 472 -16.94 -6.33 -29.24
C ASP A 472 -17.08 -5.42 -30.47
N SER A 473 -16.73 -5.96 -31.63
CA SER A 473 -17.10 -5.35 -32.92
C SER A 473 -17.14 -6.43 -33.97
N ALA A 474 -18.23 -6.45 -34.73
CA ALA A 474 -18.64 -7.41 -35.75
C ALA A 474 -17.70 -7.52 -36.97
N ASP A 475 -16.40 -7.34 -36.80
CA ASP A 475 -15.41 -7.53 -37.85
C ASP A 475 -14.66 -8.84 -37.63
N GLY A 476 -14.65 -9.68 -38.67
CA GLY A 476 -13.96 -10.96 -38.73
C GLY A 476 -12.44 -10.83 -38.59
N VAL A 477 -11.98 -10.52 -37.38
CA VAL A 477 -10.57 -10.42 -37.03
C VAL A 477 -10.00 -11.85 -36.90
N SER A 478 -9.11 -12.20 -37.83
CA SER A 478 -8.36 -13.46 -37.83
C SER A 478 -7.71 -13.75 -36.47
N THR A 479 -7.85 -14.98 -35.97
CA THR A 479 -7.28 -15.47 -34.70
C THR A 479 -5.77 -15.23 -34.55
N LYS A 480 -5.03 -15.10 -35.67
CA LYS A 480 -3.60 -14.74 -35.64
C LYS A 480 -3.34 -13.30 -35.17
N SER A 481 -4.20 -12.35 -35.56
CA SER A 481 -4.06 -10.93 -35.19
C SER A 481 -4.54 -10.62 -33.77
N VAL A 482 -5.34 -11.52 -33.17
CA VAL A 482 -5.79 -11.40 -31.77
C VAL A 482 -4.64 -11.65 -30.79
N ASN A 483 -3.74 -12.62 -31.09
CA ASN A 483 -2.58 -12.91 -30.24
C ASN A 483 -1.57 -11.75 -30.18
N GLU A 484 -1.42 -10.98 -31.25
CA GLU A 484 -0.53 -9.80 -31.27
C GLU A 484 -1.09 -8.63 -30.44
N ARG A 485 -2.42 -8.55 -30.29
CA ARG A 485 -3.11 -7.46 -29.55
C ARG A 485 -3.36 -7.75 -28.06
N VAL A 486 -3.06 -8.95 -27.57
CA VAL A 486 -3.14 -9.25 -26.12
C VAL A 486 -2.29 -8.23 -25.37
N LEU A 487 -2.79 -7.63 -24.28
CA LEU A 487 -2.04 -6.66 -23.46
C LEU A 487 -1.43 -5.48 -24.26
N SER A 488 -2.07 -5.04 -25.35
CA SER A 488 -1.60 -3.89 -26.14
C SER A 488 -2.05 -2.54 -25.57
N CYS A 489 -3.12 -2.51 -24.79
CA CYS A 489 -3.68 -1.30 -24.20
C CYS A 489 -3.10 -1.04 -22.81
N TYR A 490 -3.01 0.24 -22.47
CA TYR A 490 -2.51 0.72 -21.21
C TYR A 490 -3.37 1.88 -20.72
N LYS A 491 -3.78 1.84 -19.45
CA LYS A 491 -4.36 2.99 -18.74
C LYS A 491 -3.71 3.15 -17.39
N ARG A 492 -3.67 4.40 -16.91
CA ARG A 492 -3.10 4.73 -15.61
C ARG A 492 -4.00 5.73 -14.90
N GLY A 493 -4.18 5.50 -13.60
CA GLY A 493 -4.81 6.42 -12.67
C GLY A 493 -3.79 6.80 -11.60
N PHE A 494 -3.90 8.03 -11.11
CA PHE A 494 -3.10 8.51 -10.00
C PHE A 494 -4.03 8.92 -8.87
N LEU A 495 -3.68 8.52 -7.66
CA LEU A 495 -4.30 9.00 -6.46
C LEU A 495 -3.25 9.85 -5.73
N CYS A 496 -3.36 11.17 -5.90
CA CYS A 496 -2.52 12.11 -5.18
C CYS A 496 -2.98 12.16 -3.73
N LYS A 497 -2.07 11.84 -2.81
CA LYS A 497 -2.30 12.00 -1.38
C LYS A 497 -1.37 13.14 -0.95
N ASP A 498 -1.84 14.34 -1.23
CA ASP A 498 -1.18 15.63 -1.01
C ASP A 498 -1.10 15.97 0.49
N GLY A 499 -0.72 15.01 1.32
CA GLY A 499 -0.52 15.22 2.75
C GLY A 499 0.93 15.59 3.06
N HIS A 500 1.14 16.20 4.22
CA HIS A 500 2.47 16.26 4.82
C HIS A 500 2.96 14.85 5.15
N ALA A 501 4.25 14.59 4.90
CA ALA A 501 4.90 13.31 5.20
C ALA A 501 5.49 13.27 6.61
N SER A 502 5.52 14.42 7.29
CA SER A 502 5.96 14.55 8.67
C SER A 502 5.03 15.48 9.43
N ASN A 503 5.30 15.69 10.72
CA ASN A 503 4.42 16.45 11.60
C ASN A 503 4.27 17.89 11.09
N ILE A 504 3.03 18.35 10.97
CA ILE A 504 2.71 19.73 10.63
C ILE A 504 3.14 20.60 11.80
N MET A 505 4.09 21.50 11.54
CA MET A 505 4.60 22.43 12.55
C MET A 505 3.74 23.68 12.63
N GLN A 506 3.36 24.23 11.47
CA GLN A 506 2.61 25.48 11.42
C GLN A 506 1.76 25.57 10.15
N VAL A 507 0.61 26.24 10.27
CA VAL A 507 -0.25 26.62 9.15
C VAL A 507 -0.43 28.13 9.19
N SER A 508 -0.38 28.79 8.02
CA SER A 508 -0.57 30.23 7.88
C SER A 508 -1.55 30.52 6.74
N VAL A 509 -2.53 31.37 7.01
CA VAL A 509 -3.52 31.85 6.03
C VAL A 509 -3.13 33.25 5.58
N HIS A 510 -3.17 33.48 4.28
CA HIS A 510 -2.79 34.75 3.67
C HIS A 510 -3.81 35.83 4.06
N PRO A 511 -3.37 37.00 4.55
CA PRO A 511 -4.26 37.99 5.15
C PRO A 511 -5.11 38.81 4.16
N TYR A 512 -4.81 38.74 2.86
CA TYR A 512 -5.58 39.43 1.81
C TYR A 512 -6.52 38.47 1.07
N GLY A 513 -7.83 38.69 1.18
CA GLY A 513 -8.88 37.87 0.56
C GLY A 513 -9.91 38.74 -0.17
N SER A 514 -9.98 38.62 -1.48
CA SER A 514 -11.10 39.18 -2.26
C SER A 514 -12.01 38.10 -2.87
N GLU A 515 -11.51 36.88 -3.13
CA GLU A 515 -12.32 35.78 -3.70
C GLU A 515 -11.83 34.35 -3.35
N ILE A 516 -10.53 34.18 -3.06
CA ILE A 516 -9.92 32.90 -2.67
C ILE A 516 -8.96 33.18 -1.51
N GLU A 517 -9.17 32.55 -0.36
CA GLU A 517 -8.19 32.58 0.74
C GLU A 517 -7.10 31.57 0.43
N LEU A 518 -5.84 31.95 0.64
CA LEU A 518 -4.70 31.08 0.38
C LEU A 518 -4.11 30.64 1.72
N ALA A 519 -3.92 29.34 1.93
CA ALA A 519 -3.22 28.82 3.09
C ALA A 519 -1.93 28.10 2.67
N VAL A 520 -0.97 28.06 3.59
CA VAL A 520 0.25 27.27 3.47
C VAL A 520 0.53 26.57 4.77
N SER A 521 0.98 25.34 4.69
CA SER A 521 1.36 24.52 5.84
C SER A 521 2.81 24.07 5.70
N LEU A 522 3.54 24.04 6.82
CA LEU A 522 4.94 23.64 6.93
C LEU A 522 5.03 22.39 7.80
N ASP A 523 5.77 21.38 7.34
CA ASP A 523 6.12 20.22 8.15
C ASP A 523 7.56 20.23 8.67
N SER A 524 7.81 19.36 9.66
CA SER A 524 9.11 19.15 10.29
C SER A 524 10.23 18.69 9.36
N SER A 525 9.91 18.22 8.15
CA SER A 525 10.88 17.85 7.13
C SER A 525 11.26 18.98 6.19
N GLY A 526 10.59 20.15 6.28
CA GLY A 526 10.79 21.28 5.37
C GLY A 526 9.88 21.26 4.14
N GLY A 527 8.83 20.44 4.16
CA GLY A 527 7.81 20.40 3.11
C GLY A 527 6.77 21.51 3.29
N LEU A 528 6.53 22.28 2.24
CA LEU A 528 5.45 23.25 2.15
C LEU A 528 4.31 22.74 1.28
N LEU A 529 3.08 22.85 1.76
CA LEU A 529 1.88 22.58 0.97
C LEU A 529 1.01 23.83 0.91
N PHE A 530 0.55 24.16 -0.28
CA PHE A 530 -0.25 25.35 -0.55
C PHE A 530 -1.69 24.96 -0.92
N TRP A 531 -2.62 25.77 -0.45
CA TRP A 531 -4.05 25.49 -0.48
C TRP A 531 -4.81 26.75 -0.87
N SER A 532 -5.81 26.63 -1.73
CA SER A 532 -6.84 27.65 -1.90
C SER A 532 -8.11 27.23 -1.20
N LEU A 533 -8.76 28.18 -0.56
CA LEU A 533 -10.09 28.06 0.01
C LEU A 533 -11.01 28.92 -0.83
N SER A 534 -12.03 28.28 -1.43
CA SER A 534 -13.11 29.01 -2.09
C SER A 534 -14.03 29.62 -1.04
N THR A 535 -14.26 30.93 -1.05
CA THR A 535 -15.29 31.54 -0.18
C THR A 535 -16.72 31.24 -0.66
N PHE A 536 -16.90 30.62 -1.84
CA PHE A 536 -18.20 30.25 -2.38
C PHE A 536 -18.66 28.87 -1.86
N SER A 537 -19.78 28.85 -1.12
CA SER A 537 -20.55 27.63 -0.86
C SER A 537 -21.32 27.24 -2.12
N THR A 538 -20.80 26.32 -2.93
CA THR A 538 -21.56 25.80 -4.07
C THR A 538 -22.61 24.80 -3.56
N SER A 539 -23.83 25.28 -3.35
CA SER A 539 -25.00 24.42 -3.16
C SER A 539 -25.40 23.79 -4.49
N THR A 540 -24.72 22.73 -4.92
CA THR A 540 -25.22 21.89 -6.00
C THR A 540 -26.32 21.00 -5.45
N SER A 541 -27.57 21.37 -5.74
CA SER A 541 -28.79 20.59 -5.50
C SER A 541 -28.69 19.23 -6.21
N ASN A 542 -28.16 18.22 -5.51
CA ASN A 542 -28.37 16.77 -5.71
C ASN A 542 -27.28 15.91 -5.02
N SER A 543 -26.28 16.50 -4.36
CA SER A 543 -25.29 15.74 -3.57
C SER A 543 -25.55 15.93 -2.07
N LEU A 544 -25.95 14.84 -1.40
CA LEU A 544 -26.11 14.76 0.05
C LEU A 544 -24.73 14.75 0.73
N THR A 545 -24.06 15.90 0.81
CA THR A 545 -23.00 16.15 1.79
C THR A 545 -22.92 17.67 2.03
N LEU A 546 -23.16 18.09 3.26
CA LEU A 546 -22.92 19.46 3.73
C LEU A 546 -21.43 19.79 3.54
N LEU A 547 -21.09 20.54 2.49
CA LEU A 547 -19.71 20.88 2.16
C LEU A 547 -19.41 22.31 2.61
N HIS A 548 -18.62 22.40 3.70
CA HIS A 548 -17.78 23.55 4.03
C HIS A 548 -16.96 23.99 2.79
N PRO A 549 -16.50 25.26 2.70
CA PRO A 549 -15.74 25.75 1.56
C PRO A 549 -14.63 24.75 1.17
N PRO A 550 -14.61 24.25 -0.08
CA PRO A 550 -13.67 23.21 -0.47
C PRO A 550 -12.26 23.79 -0.45
N TRP A 551 -11.41 23.21 0.39
CA TRP A 551 -9.96 23.39 0.29
C TRP A 551 -9.51 22.66 -0.97
N SER A 552 -8.88 23.37 -1.89
CA SER A 552 -8.25 22.76 -3.06
C SER A 552 -6.74 22.88 -2.95
N PHE A 553 -6.06 21.75 -3.07
CA PHE A 553 -4.61 21.71 -3.12
C PHE A 553 -4.09 22.42 -4.37
N LEU A 554 -3.06 23.26 -4.20
CA LEU A 554 -2.46 24.03 -5.29
C LEU A 554 -1.04 23.56 -5.65
N GLY A 555 -0.33 22.94 -4.70
CA GLY A 555 1.02 22.46 -4.95
C GLY A 555 1.85 22.24 -3.69
N LYS A 556 2.95 21.50 -3.87
CA LYS A 556 3.94 21.19 -2.83
C LYS A 556 5.31 21.71 -3.24
N VAL A 557 6.07 22.21 -2.27
CA VAL A 557 7.44 22.69 -2.45
C VAL A 557 8.31 22.06 -1.35
N ASP A 558 9.45 21.48 -1.73
CA ASP A 558 10.45 21.00 -0.77
C ASP A 558 11.51 22.08 -0.56
N LEU A 559 11.61 22.61 0.66
CA LEU A 559 12.57 23.66 0.99
C LEU A 559 14.03 23.20 0.93
N ARG A 560 14.28 21.88 0.97
CA ARG A 560 15.63 21.30 0.83
C ARG A 560 16.20 21.52 -0.56
N GLU A 561 15.36 21.71 -1.58
CA GLU A 561 15.81 22.06 -2.94
C GLU A 561 16.50 23.42 -2.98
N PHE A 562 16.10 24.34 -2.11
CA PHE A 562 16.69 25.69 -2.05
C PHE A 562 17.82 25.76 -1.03
N SER A 563 17.65 25.10 0.12
CA SER A 563 18.54 25.20 1.27
C SER A 563 18.63 23.85 2.01
N PRO A 564 19.48 22.90 1.57
CA PRO A 564 19.49 21.54 2.10
C PRO A 564 19.86 21.44 3.59
N ASN A 565 20.57 22.44 4.14
CA ASN A 565 21.10 22.42 5.50
C ASN A 565 20.37 23.36 6.48
N ILE A 566 19.21 23.92 6.10
CA ILE A 566 18.48 24.89 6.93
C ILE A 566 17.18 24.26 7.43
N GLY A 567 17.06 24.13 8.75
CA GLY A 567 15.81 23.77 9.41
C GLY A 567 14.95 25.01 9.67
N TYR A 568 13.77 25.07 9.06
CA TYR A 568 12.80 26.15 9.31
C TYR A 568 11.87 25.76 10.45
N SER A 569 11.62 26.70 11.36
CA SER A 569 10.79 26.50 12.54
C SER A 569 9.50 27.30 12.53
N CYS A 570 9.40 28.33 11.67
CA CYS A 570 8.19 29.15 11.57
C CYS A 570 7.86 29.57 10.14
N LEU A 571 6.57 29.85 9.93
CA LEU A 571 5.92 30.10 8.65
C LEU A 571 4.95 31.27 8.78
N SER A 572 5.07 32.28 7.93
CA SER A 572 4.12 33.39 7.89
C SER A 572 3.99 34.00 6.50
N TRP A 573 2.78 34.40 6.12
CA TRP A 573 2.58 35.25 4.94
C TRP A 573 2.92 36.70 5.25
N ALA A 574 3.64 37.36 4.34
CA ALA A 574 3.69 38.81 4.37
C ALA A 574 2.36 39.38 3.81
N PRO A 575 1.87 40.52 4.33
CA PRO A 575 0.58 41.07 3.93
C PRO A 575 0.56 41.67 2.51
N SER A 576 1.72 41.77 1.85
CA SER A 576 1.85 42.42 0.55
C SER A 576 1.47 41.50 -0.61
N VAL A 577 0.64 42.03 -1.50
CA VAL A 577 0.19 41.42 -2.75
C VAL A 577 0.71 42.26 -3.89
N LEU A 578 1.50 41.66 -4.79
CA LEU A 578 1.97 42.33 -6.01
C LEU A 578 1.57 41.48 -7.21
N ASP A 579 0.41 41.80 -7.79
CA ASP A 579 -0.21 41.05 -8.90
C ASP A 579 -0.50 39.59 -8.49
N GLU A 580 -0.09 38.58 -9.28
CA GLU A 580 -0.18 37.14 -8.93
C GLU A 580 0.91 36.66 -7.95
N LYS A 581 1.79 37.55 -7.48
CA LYS A 581 2.88 37.20 -6.57
C LYS A 581 2.49 37.45 -5.12
N ARG A 582 2.82 36.49 -4.27
CA ARG A 582 2.67 36.55 -2.80
C ARG A 582 4.04 36.35 -2.17
N PHE A 583 4.21 36.83 -0.95
CA PHE A 583 5.49 36.74 -0.25
C PHE A 583 5.33 35.86 0.99
N LEU A 584 6.18 34.84 1.09
CA LEU A 584 6.21 33.89 2.20
C LEU A 584 7.49 34.09 2.99
N LEU A 585 7.36 34.19 4.31
CA LEU A 585 8.45 34.34 5.25
C LEU A 585 8.65 33.04 6.02
N LEU A 586 9.89 32.55 6.03
CA LEU A 586 10.27 31.33 6.71
C LEU A 586 11.41 31.61 7.68
N GLY A 587 11.17 31.42 8.97
CA GLY A 587 12.22 31.59 9.98
C GLY A 587 12.98 30.31 10.22
N SER A 588 14.29 30.45 10.37
CA SER A 588 15.26 29.40 10.72
C SER A 588 16.15 29.90 11.85
N GLY A 589 17.00 29.05 12.42
CA GLY A 589 17.96 29.47 13.45
C GLY A 589 18.91 30.60 13.01
N ASN A 590 19.13 30.78 11.71
CA ASN A 590 20.09 31.76 11.16
C ASN A 590 19.45 33.07 10.71
N GLY A 591 18.11 33.17 10.74
CA GLY A 591 17.38 34.32 10.21
C GLY A 591 16.08 33.94 9.51
N ILE A 592 15.51 34.92 8.78
CA ILE A 592 14.24 34.81 8.06
C ILE A 592 14.51 34.84 6.56
N ASP A 593 14.14 33.77 5.87
CA ASP A 593 14.16 33.71 4.41
C ASP A 593 12.85 34.22 3.83
N CYS A 594 12.96 35.08 2.81
CA CYS A 594 11.83 35.63 2.07
C CYS A 594 11.71 34.96 0.71
N PHE A 595 10.54 34.39 0.44
CA PHE A 595 10.20 33.69 -0.79
C PHE A 595 9.11 34.42 -1.56
N ILE A 596 9.22 34.44 -2.88
CA ILE A 596 8.13 34.81 -3.77
C ILE A 596 7.38 33.56 -4.22
N VAL A 597 6.07 33.55 -4.01
CA VAL A 597 5.17 32.47 -4.40
C VAL A 597 4.32 32.98 -5.56
N ARG A 598 4.33 32.27 -6.68
CA ARG A 598 3.42 32.52 -7.80
C ARG A 598 2.37 31.43 -7.84
N ILE A 599 1.12 31.85 -7.82
CA ILE A 599 -0.04 30.97 -7.92
C ILE A 599 -0.50 31.03 -9.37
N PRO A 600 -0.29 29.98 -10.17
CA PRO A 600 -0.69 30.02 -11.57
C PRO A 600 -2.21 29.83 -11.73
N GLY A 601 -2.74 30.26 -12.88
CA GLY A 601 -4.09 29.91 -13.34
C GLY A 601 -4.26 28.39 -13.57
N LYS A 602 -5.51 27.95 -13.77
CA LYS A 602 -5.93 26.52 -13.88
C LYS A 602 -4.92 25.67 -14.69
N GLY A 603 -4.32 24.68 -14.03
CA GLY A 603 -3.54 23.60 -14.67
C GLY A 603 -2.01 23.75 -14.62
N ALA A 604 -1.45 24.71 -13.87
CA ALA A 604 0.00 24.82 -13.64
C ALA A 604 0.35 24.67 -12.16
N ASN A 605 1.60 24.28 -11.88
CA ASN A 605 2.10 24.06 -10.51
C ASN A 605 2.55 25.37 -9.87
N ILE A 606 2.33 25.50 -8.55
CA ILE A 606 2.92 26.58 -7.76
C ILE A 606 4.44 26.64 -7.96
N SER A 607 4.96 27.85 -8.09
CA SER A 607 6.40 28.10 -8.10
C SER A 607 6.77 29.00 -6.92
N CYS A 608 7.86 28.64 -6.25
CA CYS A 608 8.41 29.34 -5.11
C CYS A 608 9.87 29.66 -5.41
N CYS A 609 10.30 30.91 -5.21
CA CYS A 609 11.70 31.30 -5.37
C CYS A 609 12.16 32.10 -4.15
N LYS A 610 13.29 31.72 -3.55
CA LYS A 610 13.95 32.52 -2.51
C LYS A 610 14.46 33.82 -3.11
N ILE A 611 14.17 34.95 -2.47
CA ILE A 611 14.59 36.28 -2.92
C ILE A 611 15.83 36.74 -2.12
N PHE A 612 15.73 36.71 -0.80
CA PHE A 612 16.78 37.16 0.12
C PHE A 612 16.60 36.52 1.50
N THR A 613 17.62 36.67 2.35
CA THR A 613 17.63 36.27 3.76
C THR A 613 17.85 37.50 4.63
N ILE A 614 17.04 37.65 5.66
CA ILE A 614 17.25 38.60 6.76
C ILE A 614 17.96 37.82 7.86
N LEU A 615 19.26 38.05 8.06
CA LEU A 615 20.01 37.37 9.11
C LEU A 615 19.63 37.91 10.48
N TYR A 616 19.66 37.05 11.50
CA TYR A 616 19.73 37.54 12.87
C TYR A 616 21.14 38.10 13.08
N ASP A 617 21.25 39.35 13.54
CA ASP A 617 22.56 39.94 13.84
C ASP A 617 23.24 39.13 14.95
N ASP A 618 24.43 38.60 14.70
CA ASP A 618 25.35 38.04 15.72
C ASP A 618 25.96 39.16 16.63
N GLY A 619 25.31 40.33 16.69
CA GLY A 619 25.80 41.54 17.32
C GLY A 619 25.14 41.83 18.66
N ASN A 620 25.73 41.32 19.73
CA ASN A 620 25.81 41.92 21.07
C ASN A 620 24.73 42.99 21.40
N PHE A 621 23.61 42.59 22.01
CA PHE A 621 22.65 43.51 22.63
C PHE A 621 23.28 44.20 23.85
N GLY A 622 24.11 45.19 23.58
CA GLY A 622 24.83 45.98 24.56
C GLY A 622 24.80 47.46 24.18
N LYS A 623 23.60 47.99 23.91
CA LYS A 623 23.19 49.38 24.19
C LYS A 623 21.79 49.61 23.64
N GLY A 624 20.85 49.89 24.54
CA GLY A 624 19.54 50.41 24.20
C GLY A 624 19.63 51.79 23.53
N PRO A 625 18.49 52.33 23.07
CA PRO A 625 18.46 53.60 22.36
C PRO A 625 19.00 54.73 23.27
N PRO A 626 19.73 55.71 22.72
CA PRO A 626 20.12 56.90 23.47
C PRO A 626 18.88 57.71 23.84
N ASP A 627 18.86 58.19 25.09
CA ASP A 627 17.85 59.10 25.64
C ASP A 627 17.62 60.35 24.79
#